data_AF-A0A7W1I7U0-F1
#
_entry.id   AF-A0A7W1I7U0-F1
#
_cell.length_a   1.000
_cell.length_b   1.000
_cell.length_c   1.000
_cell.angle_alpha   90.00
_cell.angle_beta   90.00
_cell.angle_gamma   90.00
#
_symmetry.space_group_name_H-M   'P 1'
#
loop_
_entity.id
_entity.type
_entity.pdbx_description
1 polymer ?
#
loop_
_entity_poly.entity_id
_entity_poly.type
_entity_poly.pdbx_seq_one_letter_code
_entity_poly.pdbx_strand_id
1 'polypeptide(L)' 'MRSLIAFDSIVCVDPALLLRAIEVYETDRIDFAEAYPVACAESTGVGQIASFDRSLDRVDTIERIEPPTI' A
#
# COMPACT_ATOMS: atom_id res chain seq x y z
N MET A 1 -13.36 5.87 -3.40
CA MET A 1 -12.90 4.47 -3.28
C MET A 1 -13.55 3.73 -2.12
N ARG A 2 -13.63 4.29 -0.90
CA ARG A 2 -14.23 3.60 0.27
C ARG A 2 -15.64 3.05 0.05
N SER A 3 -16.51 3.78 -0.65
CA SER A 3 -17.87 3.31 -0.97
C SER A 3 -17.90 2.06 -1.85
N LEU A 4 -16.87 1.79 -2.66
CA LEU A 4 -16.78 0.58 -3.48
C LEU A 4 -16.46 -0.65 -2.64
N ILE A 5 -15.66 -0.49 -1.58
CA ILE A 5 -15.33 -1.58 -0.64
C ILE A 5 -16.57 -2.00 0.16
N ALA A 6 -17.46 -1.05 0.47
CA ALA A 6 -18.69 -1.31 1.20
C ALA A 6 -19.88 -1.73 0.30
N PHE A 7 -19.66 -1.92 -1.00
CA PHE A 7 -20.75 -2.22 -1.94
C PHE A 7 -20.97 -3.72 -2.07
N ASP A 8 -22.16 -4.21 -1.72
CA ASP A 8 -22.48 -5.64 -1.63
C ASP A 8 -22.23 -6.44 -2.93
N SER A 9 -22.31 -5.79 -4.09
CA SER A 9 -22.04 -6.46 -5.38
C SER A 9 -20.55 -6.60 -5.71
N ILE A 10 -19.66 -6.09 -4.86
CA ILE A 10 -18.19 -6.19 -5.00
C ILE A 10 -17.66 -7.05 -3.85
N VAL A 11 -17.04 -8.17 -4.20
CA VAL A 11 -16.38 -9.04 -3.22
C VAL A 11 -14.97 -8.52 -2.97
N CYS A 12 -14.71 -8.08 -1.74
CA CYS A 12 -13.36 -7.73 -1.27
C CYS A 12 -12.82 -8.86 -0.38
N VAL A 13 -11.61 -9.35 -0.70
CA VAL A 13 -10.97 -10.45 0.05
C VAL A 13 -10.61 -9.99 1.47
N ASP A 14 -9.99 -8.81 1.58
CA ASP A 14 -9.67 -8.18 2.86
C ASP A 14 -10.04 -6.68 2.82
N PRO A 15 -11.25 -6.31 3.26
CA PRO A 15 -11.69 -4.93 3.31
C PRO A 15 -10.80 -4.04 4.21
N ALA A 16 -10.24 -4.58 5.30
CA ALA A 16 -9.44 -3.80 6.24
C ALA A 16 -8.10 -3.39 5.60
N LEU A 17 -7.44 -4.33 4.91
CA LEU A 17 -6.22 -4.07 4.16
C LEU A 17 -6.45 -3.02 3.06
N LEU A 18 -7.56 -3.12 2.32
CA LEU A 18 -7.89 -2.15 1.27
C LEU A 18 -8.20 -0.76 1.84
N LEU A 19 -8.88 -0.67 2.98
CA LEU A 19 -9.11 0.61 3.66
C LEU A 19 -7.79 1.23 4.13
N ARG A 20 -6.85 0.43 4.61
CA ARG A 20 -5.50 0.89 4.97
C ARG A 20 -4.72 1.39 3.75
N ALA A 21 -4.78 0.66 2.63
CA ALA A 21 -4.17 1.11 1.37
C ALA A 21 -4.77 2.44 0.88
N ILE A 22 -6.09 2.64 1.01
CA ILE A 22 -6.72 3.94 0.68
C ILE A 22 -6.20 5.05 1.59
N GLU A 23 -6.03 4.78 2.89
CA GLU A 23 -5.48 5.76 3.83
C GLU A 23 -4.09 6.22 3.38
N VAL A 24 -3.16 5.28 3.15
CA VAL A 24 -1.79 5.58 2.66
C VAL A 24 -1.81 6.32 1.34
N TYR A 25 -2.65 5.91 0.38
CA TYR A 25 -2.83 6.59 -0.89
C TYR A 25 -3.21 8.07 -0.70
N GLU A 26 -4.13 8.36 0.22
CA GLU A 26 -4.62 9.72 0.49
C GLU A 26 -3.63 10.56 1.31
N THR A 27 -2.91 9.96 2.27
CA THR A 27 -1.98 10.67 3.17
C THR A 27 -0.63 10.93 2.54
N ASP A 28 -0.03 9.91 1.93
CA ASP A 28 1.36 9.93 1.46
C ASP A 28 1.49 10.35 -0.02
N ARG A 29 0.35 10.51 -0.70
CA ARG A 29 0.23 10.96 -2.10
C ARG A 29 1.10 10.11 -3.04
N ILE A 30 1.02 8.79 -2.87
CA ILE A 30 1.54 7.79 -3.80
C ILE A 30 0.38 7.19 -4.58
N ASP A 31 0.66 6.49 -5.68
CA ASP A 31 -0.38 5.80 -6.43
C ASP A 31 -0.93 4.60 -5.65
N PHE A 32 -2.17 4.20 -5.95
CA PHE A 32 -2.83 3.13 -5.18
C PHE A 32 -2.12 1.78 -5.35
N ALA A 33 -1.45 1.57 -6.50
CA ALA A 33 -0.67 0.36 -6.77
C ALA A 33 0.51 0.22 -5.81
N GLU A 34 1.08 1.32 -5.31
CA GLU A 34 2.17 1.39 -4.34
C GLU A 34 1.64 1.39 -2.91
N ALA A 35 0.48 2.01 -2.66
CA ALA A 35 -0.14 2.03 -1.34
C ALA A 35 -0.62 0.63 -0.87
N TYR A 36 -1.00 -0.25 -1.80
CA TYR A 36 -1.39 -1.63 -1.45
C TYR A 36 -0.22 -2.47 -0.88
N PRO A 37 0.97 -2.53 -1.50
CA PRO A 37 2.17 -3.12 -0.91
C PRO A 37 2.55 -2.52 0.45
N VAL A 38 2.39 -1.20 0.64
CA VAL A 38 2.59 -0.56 1.95
C VAL A 38 1.67 -1.16 3.01
N ALA A 39 0.37 -1.22 2.75
CA ALA A 39 -0.58 -1.82 3.68
C ALA A 39 -0.26 -3.31 3.96
N CYS A 40 0.23 -4.04 2.95
CA CYS A 40 0.72 -5.42 3.14
C CYS A 40 1.94 -5.48 4.06
N ALA A 41 2.93 -4.61 3.85
CA ALA A 41 4.16 -4.58 4.66
C ALA A 41 3.87 -4.20 6.12
N GLU A 42 2.93 -3.28 6.35
CA GLU A 42 2.48 -2.89 7.70
C GLU A 42 1.70 -4.02 8.38
N SER A 43 0.74 -4.66 7.69
CA SER A 43 -0.09 -5.72 8.27
C SER A 43 0.69 -7.00 8.60
N THR A 44 1.75 -7.28 7.85
CA THR A 44 2.64 -8.43 8.09
C THR A 44 3.77 -8.15 9.07
N GLY A 45 4.03 -6.87 9.38
CA GLY A 45 5.17 -6.45 10.20
C GLY A 45 6.53 -6.60 9.53
N VAL A 46 6.58 -6.88 8.22
CA VAL A 46 7.84 -6.96 7.45
C VAL A 46 8.47 -5.56 7.33
N GLY A 47 7.66 -4.52 7.13
CA GLY A 47 8.13 -3.13 7.08
C GLY A 47 9.10 -2.79 5.95
N GLN A 48 9.35 -3.69 5.01
CA GLN A 48 10.29 -3.51 3.90
C GLN A 48 9.65 -3.86 2.57
N ILE A 49 9.90 -3.05 1.55
CA ILE A 49 9.37 -3.25 0.18
C ILE A 49 10.51 -3.15 -0.81
N ALA A 50 10.76 -4.23 -1.56
CA ALA A 50 11.69 -4.20 -2.67
C ALA A 50 11.05 -3.50 -3.88
N SER A 51 11.58 -2.33 -4.27
CA SER A 51 11.00 -1.54 -5.38
C SER A 51 11.98 -0.53 -5.99
N PHE A 52 11.85 -0.32 -7.30
CA PHE A 52 12.53 0.77 -8.02
C PHE A 52 11.77 2.11 -7.95
N ASP A 53 10.51 2.10 -7.53
CA ASP A 53 9.73 3.33 -7.44
C ASP A 53 10.08 4.10 -6.17
N ARG A 54 10.69 5.27 -6.36
CA ARG A 54 11.09 6.20 -5.30
C ARG A 54 9.92 6.94 -4.67
N SER A 55 8.71 6.82 -5.20
CA SER A 55 7.50 7.37 -4.56
C SER A 55 7.29 6.79 -3.16
N LEU A 56 7.68 5.53 -2.93
CA LEU A 56 7.62 4.85 -1.63
C LEU A 56 8.54 5.49 -0.57
N ASP A 57 9.55 6.26 -0.96
CA ASP A 57 10.41 7.00 -0.01
C ASP A 57 9.64 8.11 0.74
N ARG A 58 8.37 8.37 0.38
CA ARG A 58 7.47 9.31 1.08
C ARG A 58 6.78 8.70 2.29
N VAL A 59 6.80 7.38 2.43
CA VAL A 59 6.05 6.65 3.45
C VAL A 59 6.97 6.30 4.62
N ASP A 60 6.75 6.93 5.77
CA ASP A 60 7.64 6.81 6.93
C ASP A 60 7.49 5.48 7.71
N THR A 61 6.46 4.68 7.41
CA THR A 61 6.16 3.43 8.13
C THR A 61 6.87 2.20 7.56
N ILE A 62 7.52 2.33 6.40
CA ILE A 62 8.22 1.24 5.70
C ILE A 62 9.58 1.71 5.19
N GLU A 63 10.44 0.77 4.84
CA GLU A 63 11.71 1.00 4.16
C GLU A 63 11.64 0.48 2.72
N ARG A 64 11.98 1.34 1.74
CA ARG A 64 12.16 0.91 0.35
C ARG A 64 13.55 0.33 0.16
N ILE A 65 13.61 -0.91 -0.29
CA ILE A 65 14.86 -1.57 -0.71
C ILE A 65 14.96 -1.51 -2.24
N GLU A 66 15.85 -0.69 -2.76
CA GLU A 66 16.12 -0.67 -4.21
C GLU A 66 16.81 -1.99 -4.62
N PRO A 67 16.24 -2.78 -5.56
CA PRO A 67 16.91 -3.98 -6.04
C PRO A 67 18.22 -3.65 -6.79
N PRO A 68 19.21 -4.55 -6.80
CA PRO A 68 20.47 -4.31 -7.50
C PRO A 68 20.26 -4.19 -9.02
N THR A 69 20.96 -3.25 -9.65
CA THR A 69 21.10 -3.22 -11.12
C THR A 69 21.88 -4.45 -11.58
N ILE A 70 21.28 -5.20 -12.52
CA ILE A 70 21.85 -6.40 -13.16
C ILE A 70 22.65 -5.99 -14.39
#